data_AF-A0A1W9J236-F1
#
_entry.id   AF-A0A1W9J236-F1
#
_cell.length_a   1.000
_cell.length_b   1.000
_cell.length_c   1.000
_cell.angle_alpha   90.00
_cell.angle_beta   90.00
_cell.angle_gamma   90.00
#
_symmetry.space_group_name_H-M   'P 1'
#
loop_
_entity.id
_entity.type
_entity.pdbx_description
1 polymer ?
#
loop_
_entity_poly.entity_id
_entity_poly.type
_entity_poly.pdbx_seq_one_letter_code
_entity_poly.pdbx_strand_id
1 'polypeptide(L)'
;MASAPRMVFPLQNFLHGEDRRLDRRKLIPLIREVAMKRVIGLLALSVLLVSLSGCSYLFYPHAKDFAEKAKDPNDVQTLINLTNMMETSAKAAKSGKGVDQALDDLHNQFHAFDDNLCCVDKETREKPAHALAVTHNKELWAIFKRVWKFKSDQPQREQHLDLFATEVKELRETLQTLK
;
A
#
# COMPACT_ATOMS: atom_id res chain seq x y z
N MET A 1 8.09 -6.26 77.87
CA MET A 1 7.58 -5.74 79.15
C MET A 1 8.73 -4.95 79.79
N ALA A 2 8.65 -3.68 80.18
CA ALA A 2 7.55 -2.74 80.23
C ALA A 2 8.11 -1.31 80.37
N SER A 3 7.33 -0.36 79.84
CA SER A 3 7.06 1.01 80.32
C SER A 3 8.20 2.04 80.48
N ALA A 4 8.18 3.02 79.56
CA ALA A 4 8.69 4.38 79.75
C ALA A 4 7.78 5.20 80.69
N PRO A 5 8.31 6.26 81.35
CA PRO A 5 7.51 7.34 81.88
C PRO A 5 7.63 8.64 81.07
N ARG A 6 6.51 9.37 81.15
CA ARG A 6 6.07 10.60 80.47
C ARG A 6 7.02 11.80 80.56
N MET A 7 6.88 12.74 79.62
CA MET A 7 6.37 14.10 79.91
C MET A 7 5.94 14.81 78.62
N VAL A 8 4.65 15.12 78.48
CA VAL A 8 4.04 16.47 78.57
C VAL A 8 3.80 17.07 77.19
N PHE A 9 2.53 17.00 76.78
CA PHE A 9 1.95 17.85 75.74
C PHE A 9 1.74 19.26 76.29
N PRO A 10 1.77 20.26 75.40
CA PRO A 10 0.64 21.16 75.32
C PRO A 10 0.01 21.09 73.92
N LEU A 11 -1.32 20.93 73.95
CA LEU A 11 -2.22 21.10 72.82
C LEU A 11 -2.20 22.57 72.34
N GLN A 12 -2.48 22.69 71.05
CA GLN A 12 -3.23 23.78 70.40
C GLN A 12 -2.53 25.12 70.21
N ASN A 13 -2.16 25.36 68.95
CA ASN A 13 -2.64 26.45 68.09
C ASN A 13 -2.04 26.17 66.69
N PHE A 14 -2.69 26.31 65.55
CA PHE A 14 -4.02 26.73 65.18
C PHE A 14 -4.07 26.46 63.65
N LEU A 15 -5.05 25.69 63.19
CA LEU A 15 -5.69 25.77 61.88
C LEU A 15 -4.91 26.39 60.70
N HIS A 16 -4.49 25.56 59.74
CA HIS A 16 -4.57 25.82 58.29
C HIS A 16 -4.09 24.51 57.60
N GLY A 17 -4.92 23.70 56.94
CA GLY A 17 -6.00 24.10 56.05
C GLY A 17 -5.49 24.45 54.65
N GLU A 18 -4.33 23.96 54.20
CA GLU A 18 -3.89 24.07 52.80
C GLU A 18 -4.27 22.83 51.98
N ASP A 19 -5.54 22.80 51.63
CA ASP A 19 -5.97 22.80 50.23
C ASP A 19 -5.20 21.89 49.26
N ARG A 20 -5.57 20.59 49.21
CA ARG A 20 -5.35 19.73 48.03
C ARG A 20 -6.24 20.16 46.87
N ARG A 21 -6.21 21.43 46.48
CA ARG A 21 -6.74 21.88 45.19
C ARG A 21 -5.73 21.47 44.13
N LEU A 22 -5.97 20.33 43.48
CA LEU A 22 -5.38 20.01 42.18
C LEU A 22 -5.54 21.26 41.30
N ASP A 23 -4.43 21.96 41.08
CA ASP A 23 -4.40 23.18 40.28
C ASP A 23 -4.80 22.81 38.85
N ARG A 24 -6.07 23.09 38.51
CA ARG A 24 -6.63 22.82 37.19
C ARG A 24 -5.78 23.45 36.08
N ARG A 25 -5.02 24.52 36.38
CA ARG A 25 -4.13 25.17 35.41
C ARG A 25 -2.95 24.29 34.99
N LYS A 26 -2.50 23.37 35.84
CA LYS A 26 -1.42 22.40 35.53
C LYS A 26 -1.95 21.05 35.06
N LEU A 27 -3.17 20.67 35.47
CA LEU A 27 -3.77 19.40 35.12
C LEU A 27 -4.20 19.33 33.64
N ILE A 28 -4.78 20.41 33.11
CA ILE A 28 -5.22 20.49 31.71
C ILE A 28 -4.07 20.32 30.70
N PRO A 29 -2.91 21.00 30.81
CA PRO A 29 -1.79 20.78 29.89
C PRO A 29 -1.18 19.38 30.01
N LEU A 30 -1.10 18.81 31.21
CA LEU A 30 -0.62 17.44 31.43
C LEU A 30 -1.54 16.37 30.80
N ILE A 31 -2.86 16.51 30.96
CA ILE A 31 -3.84 15.64 30.30
C ILE A 31 -3.73 15.79 28.78
N ARG A 32 -3.53 17.02 28.28
CA ARG A 32 -3.37 17.29 26.84
C ARG A 32 -2.09 16.69 26.27
N GLU A 33 -0.97 16.73 26.99
CA GLU A 33 0.28 16.08 26.59
C GLU A 33 0.16 14.54 26.59
N VAL A 34 -0.45 13.96 27.62
CA VAL A 34 -0.67 12.51 27.69
C VAL A 34 -1.64 12.06 26.59
N ALA A 35 -2.70 12.81 26.34
CA ALA A 35 -3.62 12.56 25.23
C ALA A 35 -2.91 12.68 23.88
N MET A 36 -2.09 13.71 23.69
CA MET A 36 -1.34 13.92 22.44
C MET A 36 -0.31 12.81 22.19
N LYS A 37 0.44 12.37 23.20
CA LYS A 37 1.37 11.23 23.09
C LYS A 37 0.64 9.93 22.73
N ARG A 38 -0.55 9.70 23.30
CA ARG A 38 -1.39 8.53 22.96
C ARG A 38 -1.92 8.61 21.53
N VAL A 39 -2.37 9.78 21.08
CA VAL A 39 -2.82 10.00 19.69
C VAL A 39 -1.67 9.77 18.71
N ILE A 40 -0.48 10.33 18.98
CA ILE A 40 0.70 10.12 18.13
C ILE A 40 1.09 8.64 18.11
N GLY A 41 1.08 7.95 19.25
CA GLY A 41 1.37 6.51 19.32
C GLY A 41 0.38 5.66 18.52
N LEU A 42 -0.92 5.98 18.60
CA LEU A 42 -1.95 5.31 17.80
C LEU A 42 -1.80 5.58 16.31
N LEU A 43 -1.48 6.81 15.91
CA LEU A 43 -1.22 7.16 14.52
C LEU A 43 0.01 6.44 13.97
N ALA A 44 1.12 6.42 14.70
CA ALA A 44 2.33 5.70 14.31
C ALA A 44 2.08 4.19 14.15
N LEU A 45 1.32 3.58 15.07
CA LEU A 45 0.93 2.18 14.97
C LEU A 45 0.02 1.93 13.76
N SER A 46 -0.94 2.82 13.48
CA SER A 46 -1.82 2.68 12.31
C SER A 46 -1.05 2.77 10.99
N VAL A 47 -0.09 3.69 10.88
CA VAL A 47 0.78 3.80 9.70
C VAL A 47 1.63 2.54 9.52
N LEU A 48 2.18 2.00 10.61
CA LEU A 48 2.96 0.76 10.58
C LEU A 48 2.11 -0.43 10.12
N LEU A 49 0.89 -0.58 10.65
CA LEU A 49 -0.01 -1.66 10.29
C LEU A 49 -0.45 -1.58 8.82
N VAL A 50 -0.73 -0.38 8.31
CA VAL A 50 -1.05 -0.16 6.88
C VAL A 50 0.14 -0.47 5.98
N SER A 51 1.37 -0.17 6.43
CA SER A 51 2.58 -0.46 5.67
C SER A 51 2.95 -1.95 5.62
N LEU A 52 2.51 -2.75 6.61
CA LEU A 52 2.78 -4.18 6.70
C LEU A 52 1.72 -5.04 6.00
N SER A 53 0.50 -4.52 5.84
CA SER A 53 -0.47 -5.13 4.92
C SER A 53 -0.04 -4.81 3.49
N GLY A 54 0.84 -5.65 2.92
CA GLY A 54 1.33 -5.60 1.53
C GLY A 54 0.24 -5.84 0.48
N CYS A 55 -0.87 -5.15 0.60
CA CYS A 55 -2.12 -5.35 -0.09
C CYS A 55 -2.64 -3.96 -0.45
N SER A 56 -1.92 -3.30 -1.36
CA SER A 56 -2.21 -1.97 -1.87
C SER A 56 -3.51 -1.91 -2.71
N TYR A 57 -4.38 -2.92 -2.57
CA TYR A 57 -5.72 -3.05 -3.17
C TYR A 57 -6.65 -1.87 -2.87
N LEU A 58 -6.34 -1.02 -1.87
CA LEU A 58 -7.03 0.27 -1.72
C LEU A 58 -6.92 1.12 -2.99
N PHE A 59 -5.79 1.04 -3.68
CA PHE A 59 -5.50 1.80 -4.90
C PHE A 59 -5.87 1.04 -6.18
N TYR A 60 -6.05 -0.29 -6.11
CA TYR A 60 -6.44 -1.14 -7.23
C TYR A 60 -7.49 -2.19 -6.79
N PRO A 61 -8.74 -1.75 -6.50
CA PRO A 61 -9.74 -2.59 -5.86
C PRO A 61 -10.19 -3.80 -6.72
N HIS A 62 -10.01 -3.74 -8.04
CA HIS A 62 -10.48 -4.74 -9.00
C HIS A 62 -9.39 -5.68 -9.50
N ALA A 63 -8.14 -5.56 -9.04
CA ALA A 63 -7.05 -6.44 -9.52
C ALA A 63 -7.36 -7.92 -9.28
N LYS A 64 -7.98 -8.27 -8.13
CA LYS A 64 -8.39 -9.65 -7.85
C LYS A 64 -9.43 -10.17 -8.84
N ASP A 65 -10.37 -9.31 -9.25
CA ASP A 65 -11.40 -9.68 -10.23
C ASP A 65 -10.76 -9.97 -11.59
N PHE A 66 -9.75 -9.20 -11.99
CA PHE A 66 -8.99 -9.45 -13.21
C PHE A 66 -8.12 -10.70 -13.13
N ALA A 67 -7.46 -10.94 -11.99
CA ALA A 67 -6.71 -12.17 -11.76
C ALA A 67 -7.60 -13.41 -11.88
N GLU A 68 -8.78 -13.40 -11.25
CA GLU A 68 -9.72 -14.53 -11.34
C GLU A 68 -10.28 -14.70 -12.76
N LYS A 69 -10.55 -13.59 -13.49
CA LYS A 69 -10.97 -13.65 -14.90
C LYS A 69 -9.90 -14.25 -15.83
N ALA A 70 -8.63 -14.00 -15.53
CA ALA A 70 -7.51 -14.44 -16.35
C ALA A 70 -7.01 -15.86 -15.99
N LYS A 71 -7.49 -16.40 -14.88
CA LYS A 71 -7.02 -17.64 -14.26
C LYS A 71 -7.10 -18.83 -15.20
N ASP A 72 -6.02 -19.59 -15.21
CA ASP A 72 -5.85 -20.82 -15.94
C ASP A 72 -5.16 -21.85 -15.02
N PRO A 73 -5.39 -23.17 -15.18
CA PRO A 73 -4.65 -24.18 -14.44
C PRO A 73 -3.12 -24.09 -14.57
N ASN A 74 -2.61 -23.45 -15.63
CA ASN A 74 -1.22 -23.09 -15.78
C ASN A 74 -0.99 -21.60 -15.41
N ASP A 75 -0.17 -21.35 -14.39
CA ASP A 75 0.11 -19.99 -13.91
C ASP A 75 0.76 -19.09 -14.98
N VAL A 76 1.61 -19.65 -15.86
CA VAL A 76 2.19 -18.91 -17.01
C VAL A 76 1.09 -18.51 -18.00
N GLN A 77 0.10 -19.38 -18.21
CA GLN A 77 -1.05 -19.05 -19.05
C GLN A 77 -1.91 -17.94 -18.41
N THR A 78 -2.07 -17.94 -17.09
CA THR A 78 -2.73 -16.84 -16.36
C THR A 78 -2.02 -15.50 -16.63
N LEU A 79 -0.69 -15.48 -16.55
CA LEU A 79 0.10 -14.28 -16.87
C LEU A 79 -0.09 -13.83 -18.32
N ILE A 80 -0.08 -14.75 -19.28
CA ILE A 80 -0.35 -14.44 -20.70
C ILE A 80 -1.75 -13.86 -20.88
N ASN A 81 -2.76 -14.42 -20.22
CA ASN A 81 -4.13 -13.90 -20.28
C ASN A 81 -4.20 -12.46 -19.76
N LEU A 82 -3.55 -12.17 -18.63
CA LEU A 82 -3.45 -10.81 -18.09
C LEU A 82 -2.76 -9.85 -19.09
N THR A 83 -1.68 -10.27 -19.76
CA THR A 83 -1.05 -9.42 -20.80
C THR A 83 -1.97 -9.12 -21.99
N ASN A 84 -2.86 -10.03 -22.36
CA ASN A 84 -3.85 -9.77 -23.43
C ASN A 84 -4.89 -8.72 -23.00
N MET A 85 -5.35 -8.82 -21.75
CA MET A 85 -6.26 -7.83 -21.17
C MET A 85 -5.60 -6.45 -21.11
N MET A 86 -4.36 -6.39 -20.60
CA MET A 86 -3.57 -5.15 -20.52
C MET A 86 -3.38 -4.48 -21.88
N GLU A 87 -3.00 -5.23 -22.92
CA GLU A 87 -2.85 -4.65 -24.27
C GLU A 87 -4.18 -4.11 -24.81
N THR A 88 -5.28 -4.82 -24.56
CA THR A 88 -6.62 -4.39 -24.98
C THR A 88 -7.01 -3.08 -24.30
N SER A 89 -6.85 -2.99 -22.98
CA SER A 89 -7.15 -1.80 -22.20
C SER A 89 -6.21 -0.63 -22.55
N ALA A 90 -4.92 -0.89 -22.81
CA ALA A 90 -3.98 0.15 -23.25
C ALA A 90 -4.40 0.77 -24.59
N LYS A 91 -4.80 -0.05 -25.57
CA LYS A 91 -5.32 0.43 -26.86
C LYS A 91 -6.62 1.23 -26.71
N ALA A 92 -7.55 0.72 -25.90
CA ALA A 92 -8.82 1.38 -25.64
C ALA A 92 -8.64 2.73 -24.91
N ALA A 93 -7.64 2.81 -24.03
CA ALA A 93 -7.36 4.02 -23.27
C ALA A 93 -6.84 5.15 -24.16
N LYS A 94 -6.17 4.89 -25.30
CA LYS A 94 -5.46 5.92 -26.09
C LYS A 94 -6.20 7.24 -26.27
N SER A 95 -7.45 7.20 -26.73
CA SER A 95 -8.23 8.39 -27.11
C SER A 95 -8.98 9.08 -25.97
N GLY A 96 -9.02 8.49 -24.77
CA GLY A 96 -9.77 9.09 -23.65
C GLY A 96 -9.06 10.24 -22.93
N LYS A 97 -9.36 10.44 -21.64
CA LYS A 97 -8.73 11.50 -20.82
C LYS A 97 -8.87 11.21 -19.32
N GLY A 98 -7.84 11.58 -18.55
CA GLY A 98 -7.85 11.40 -17.10
C GLY A 98 -7.86 9.91 -16.74
N VAL A 99 -8.57 9.57 -15.67
CA VAL A 99 -8.84 8.16 -15.30
C VAL A 99 -10.20 7.78 -15.87
N ASP A 100 -10.21 7.40 -17.15
CA ASP A 100 -11.36 6.75 -17.77
C ASP A 100 -11.38 5.26 -17.43
N GLN A 101 -12.48 4.58 -17.77
CA GLN A 101 -12.65 3.16 -17.46
C GLN A 101 -11.53 2.31 -18.06
N ALA A 102 -11.09 2.59 -19.28
CA ALA A 102 -10.05 1.79 -19.93
C ALA A 102 -8.69 1.93 -19.21
N LEU A 103 -8.34 3.13 -18.73
CA LEU A 103 -7.12 3.33 -17.95
C LEU A 103 -7.24 2.77 -16.53
N ASP A 104 -8.41 2.83 -15.92
CA ASP A 104 -8.67 2.20 -14.61
C ASP A 104 -8.58 0.66 -14.72
N ASP A 105 -9.17 0.08 -15.76
CA ASP A 105 -9.03 -1.35 -16.06
C ASP A 105 -7.56 -1.72 -16.24
N LEU A 106 -6.80 -0.94 -17.03
CA LEU A 106 -5.37 -1.15 -17.23
C LEU A 106 -4.58 -1.15 -15.92
N HIS A 107 -4.88 -0.20 -15.03
CA HIS A 107 -4.24 -0.08 -13.72
C HIS A 107 -4.46 -1.33 -12.87
N ASN A 108 -5.71 -1.78 -12.77
CA ASN A 108 -6.06 -2.97 -12.00
C ASN A 108 -5.49 -4.25 -12.62
N GLN A 109 -5.52 -4.38 -13.94
CA GLN A 109 -4.94 -5.52 -14.66
C GLN A 109 -3.42 -5.59 -14.50
N PHE A 110 -2.72 -4.46 -14.52
CA PHE A 110 -1.27 -4.43 -14.34
C PHE A 110 -0.86 -4.81 -12.92
N HIS A 111 -1.59 -4.36 -11.90
CA HIS A 111 -1.40 -4.85 -10.53
C HIS A 111 -1.72 -6.34 -10.39
N ALA A 112 -2.78 -6.83 -11.04
CA ALA A 112 -3.07 -8.26 -11.07
C ALA A 112 -1.90 -9.05 -11.68
N PHE A 113 -1.30 -8.56 -12.76
CA PHE A 113 -0.13 -9.17 -13.38
C PHE A 113 1.08 -9.19 -12.43
N ASP A 114 1.41 -8.04 -11.82
CA ASP A 114 2.55 -7.89 -10.91
C ASP A 114 2.44 -8.83 -9.70
N ASP A 115 1.26 -8.89 -9.06
CA ASP A 115 0.97 -9.78 -7.93
C ASP A 115 1.17 -11.27 -8.31
N ASN A 116 0.77 -11.66 -9.52
CA ASN A 116 0.83 -13.06 -9.98
C ASN A 116 2.21 -13.47 -10.53
N LEU A 117 3.04 -12.53 -10.99
CA LEU A 117 4.33 -12.85 -11.65
C LEU A 117 5.29 -13.63 -10.74
N CYS A 118 5.25 -13.36 -9.42
CA CYS A 118 6.08 -14.06 -8.44
C CYS A 118 5.52 -15.43 -8.01
N CYS A 119 4.27 -15.72 -8.36
CA CYS A 119 3.52 -16.87 -7.85
C CYS A 119 3.64 -18.13 -8.71
N VAL A 120 4.30 -18.07 -9.87
CA VAL A 120 4.57 -19.27 -10.67
C VAL A 120 5.46 -20.27 -9.92
N ASP A 121 5.38 -21.54 -10.31
CA ASP A 121 6.12 -22.61 -9.65
C ASP A 121 7.64 -22.36 -9.63
N LYS A 122 8.32 -23.01 -8.68
CA LYS A 122 9.75 -22.79 -8.45
C LYS A 122 10.61 -23.12 -9.67
N GLU A 123 10.31 -24.20 -10.39
CA GLU A 123 11.08 -24.62 -11.57
C GLU A 123 10.98 -23.57 -12.68
N THR A 124 9.78 -23.02 -12.90
CA THR A 124 9.57 -21.92 -13.84
C THR A 124 10.34 -20.66 -13.45
N ARG A 125 10.37 -20.30 -12.15
CA ARG A 125 11.11 -19.11 -11.67
C ARG A 125 12.63 -19.21 -11.83
N GLU A 126 13.18 -20.41 -11.90
CA GLU A 126 14.63 -20.62 -12.07
C GLU A 126 15.07 -20.50 -13.54
N LYS A 127 14.13 -20.44 -14.50
CA LYS A 127 14.42 -20.28 -15.93
C LYS A 127 14.89 -18.85 -16.24
N PRO A 128 15.90 -18.65 -17.10
CA PRO A 128 16.35 -17.31 -17.53
C PRO A 128 15.24 -16.45 -18.15
N ALA A 129 14.28 -17.07 -18.84
CA ALA A 129 13.13 -16.36 -19.40
C ALA A 129 12.20 -15.76 -18.32
N HIS A 130 12.13 -16.33 -17.11
CA HIS A 130 11.40 -15.71 -16.00
C HIS A 130 12.12 -14.46 -15.50
N ALA A 131 13.45 -14.51 -15.37
CA ALA A 131 14.25 -13.32 -15.04
C ALA A 131 14.10 -12.20 -16.09
N LEU A 132 13.99 -12.55 -17.37
CA LEU A 132 13.68 -11.60 -18.43
C LEU A 132 12.25 -11.03 -18.30
N ALA A 133 11.25 -11.86 -18.01
CA ALA A 133 9.87 -11.39 -17.75
C ALA A 133 9.79 -10.42 -16.55
N VAL A 134 10.57 -10.66 -15.49
CA VAL A 134 10.72 -9.73 -14.35
C VAL A 134 11.37 -8.41 -14.78
N THR A 135 12.29 -8.45 -15.75
CA THR A 135 12.92 -7.25 -16.30
C THR A 135 11.90 -6.42 -17.09
N HIS A 136 11.17 -7.05 -18.01
CA HIS A 136 10.06 -6.39 -18.72
C HIS A 136 9.03 -5.78 -17.77
N ASN A 137 8.67 -6.48 -16.68
CA ASN A 137 7.75 -5.93 -15.67
C ASN A 137 8.29 -4.64 -15.01
N LYS A 138 9.60 -4.52 -14.78
CA LYS A 138 10.20 -3.28 -14.26
C LYS A 138 10.12 -2.13 -15.26
N GLU A 139 10.29 -2.44 -16.54
CA GLU A 139 10.16 -1.46 -17.63
C GLU A 139 8.70 -1.01 -17.79
N LEU A 140 7.74 -1.94 -17.74
CA LEU A 140 6.31 -1.63 -17.67
C LEU A 140 5.99 -0.71 -16.49
N TRP A 141 6.55 -0.95 -15.31
CA TRP A 141 6.36 -0.05 -14.16
C TRP A 141 6.86 1.37 -14.44
N ALA A 142 8.01 1.51 -15.10
CA ALA A 142 8.53 2.82 -15.48
C ALA A 142 7.61 3.53 -16.47
N ILE A 143 7.10 2.82 -17.49
CA ILE A 143 6.18 3.35 -18.50
C ILE A 143 4.81 3.67 -17.88
N PHE A 144 4.25 2.76 -17.08
CA PHE A 144 2.96 2.92 -16.41
C PHE A 144 2.91 4.17 -15.55
N LYS A 145 3.98 4.45 -14.79
CA LYS A 145 4.11 5.70 -14.03
C LYS A 145 4.04 6.94 -14.92
N ARG A 146 4.56 6.88 -16.15
CA ARG A 146 4.45 7.97 -17.13
C ARG A 146 3.04 8.09 -17.69
N VAL A 147 2.39 6.97 -18.04
CA VAL A 147 0.96 6.95 -18.41
C VAL A 147 0.12 7.61 -17.33
N TRP A 148 0.31 7.22 -16.06
CA TRP A 148 -0.45 7.76 -14.93
C TRP A 148 -0.17 9.24 -14.68
N LYS A 149 1.09 9.68 -14.86
CA LYS A 149 1.47 11.09 -14.75
C LYS A 149 0.78 11.94 -15.81
N PHE A 150 0.80 11.51 -17.07
CA PHE A 150 0.33 12.28 -18.22
C PHE A 150 -1.08 11.90 -18.70
N LYS A 151 -1.85 11.18 -17.89
CA LYS A 151 -3.19 10.68 -18.24
C LYS A 151 -4.20 11.72 -18.76
N SER A 152 -4.01 13.00 -18.46
CA SER A 152 -4.88 14.09 -18.92
C SER A 152 -4.30 14.88 -20.10
N ASP A 153 -3.07 14.58 -20.50
CA ASP A 153 -2.28 15.35 -21.47
C ASP A 153 -2.09 14.52 -22.76
N GLN A 154 -2.97 14.74 -23.73
CA GLN A 154 -2.80 14.25 -25.11
C GLN A 154 -1.86 15.25 -25.81
N PRO A 155 -0.63 14.89 -26.19
CA PRO A 155 -0.18 13.64 -26.82
C PRO A 155 0.67 12.68 -25.96
N GLN A 156 1.16 13.09 -24.80
CA GLN A 156 2.06 12.25 -23.99
C GLN A 156 1.37 10.96 -23.53
N ARG A 157 0.08 11.03 -23.20
CA ARG A 157 -0.69 9.84 -22.83
C ARG A 157 -0.68 8.80 -23.94
N GLU A 158 -1.00 9.21 -25.16
CA GLU A 158 -1.04 8.33 -26.31
C GLU A 158 0.32 7.67 -26.55
N GLN A 159 1.39 8.48 -26.57
CA GLN A 159 2.76 7.98 -26.76
C GLN A 159 3.13 6.94 -25.69
N HIS A 160 2.82 7.20 -24.41
CA HIS A 160 3.17 6.27 -23.34
C HIS A 160 2.30 5.00 -23.34
N LEU A 161 1.05 5.08 -23.77
CA LEU A 161 0.20 3.90 -23.96
C LEU A 161 0.68 3.02 -25.13
N ASP A 162 1.20 3.62 -26.21
CA ASP A 162 1.82 2.87 -27.32
C ASP A 162 3.10 2.16 -26.90
N LEU A 163 3.95 2.83 -26.09
CA LEU A 163 5.12 2.20 -25.48
C LEU A 163 4.72 1.06 -24.54
N PHE A 164 3.69 1.28 -23.71
CA PHE A 164 3.21 0.25 -22.80
C PHE A 164 2.69 -0.97 -23.57
N ALA A 165 1.90 -0.78 -24.63
CA ALA A 165 1.38 -1.88 -25.45
C ALA A 165 2.51 -2.65 -26.16
N THR A 166 3.56 -1.97 -26.61
CA THR A 166 4.76 -2.60 -27.19
C THR A 166 5.46 -3.47 -26.16
N GLU A 167 5.73 -2.93 -24.99
CA GLU A 167 6.41 -3.65 -23.90
C GLU A 167 5.61 -4.87 -23.41
N VAL A 168 4.28 -4.74 -23.30
CA VAL A 168 3.39 -5.85 -22.96
C VAL A 168 3.48 -6.99 -23.99
N LYS A 169 3.66 -6.65 -25.26
CA LYS A 169 3.82 -7.65 -26.33
C LYS A 169 5.15 -8.40 -26.17
N GLU A 170 6.26 -7.70 -25.93
CA GLU A 170 7.59 -8.31 -25.72
C GLU A 170 7.60 -9.21 -24.47
N LEU A 171 7.00 -8.73 -23.38
CA LEU A 171 6.77 -9.53 -22.17
C LEU A 171 5.98 -10.81 -22.49
N ARG A 172 4.91 -10.71 -23.27
CA ARG A 172 4.09 -11.87 -23.63
C ARG A 172 4.86 -12.88 -24.46
N GLU A 173 5.64 -12.43 -25.42
CA GLU A 173 6.53 -13.29 -26.23
C GLU A 173 7.53 -14.02 -25.31
N THR A 174 8.10 -13.33 -24.32
CA THR A 174 8.94 -13.95 -23.29
C THR A 174 8.18 -15.00 -22.47
N LEU A 175 6.97 -14.70 -22.00
CA LEU A 175 6.14 -15.64 -21.22
C LEU A 175 5.76 -16.89 -22.04
N GLN A 176 5.56 -16.76 -23.35
CA GLN A 176 5.28 -17.91 -24.23
C GLN A 176 6.43 -18.92 -24.26
N THR A 177 7.67 -18.50 -24.00
CA THR A 177 8.83 -19.41 -23.90
C THR A 177 8.88 -20.21 -22.60
N LEU A 178 8.05 -19.85 -21.61
CA LEU A 178 7.97 -20.53 -20.31
C LEU A 178 6.92 -21.64 -20.25
N LYS A 179 6.03 -21.72 -21.24
CA LYS A 179 5.07 -22.82 -21.42
C LYS A 179 5.76 -24.14 -21.74
#